data_AF-F2I6C3-F1
#
_entry.id   AF-F2I6C3-F1
#
_cell.length_a   1.000
_cell.length_b   1.000
_cell.length_c   1.000
_cell.angle_alpha   90.00
_cell.angle_beta   90.00
_cell.angle_gamma   90.00
#
_symmetry.space_group_name_H-M   'P 1'
#
loop_
_entity.id
_entity.type
_entity.pdbx_description
1 polymer ?
#
loop_
_entity_poly.entity_id
_entity_poly.type
_entity_poly.pdbx_seq_one_letter_code
_entity_poly.pdbx_strand_id
1 'polypeptide(L)'
;MLKGADNFRKLEDQLEENGIIENFEKENGPILGRVMIDLGEIPNNLRSEVLKNHTEEEIYVFDCSFDFYDILIGMAIDKDTFEPVSKIWFTEQAENAEHPDEVWIKFFVEMLAENILSVIKAGEGFGIPVCILVNDDSELVAVPSA
;
A
#
# COMPACT_ATOMS: atom_id res chain seq x y z
N MET A 1 6.38 -11.07 -1.53
CA MET A 1 5.91 -11.56 -0.23
C MET A 1 5.08 -10.48 0.43
N LEU A 2 3.83 -10.76 0.79
CA LEU A 2 2.99 -9.75 1.43
C LEU A 2 3.52 -9.41 2.83
N LYS A 3 3.81 -8.13 3.08
CA LYS A 3 4.14 -7.63 4.43
C LYS A 3 2.92 -7.90 5.32
N GLY A 4 3.08 -8.31 6.57
CA GLY A 4 1.93 -8.47 7.48
C GLY A 4 0.85 -9.48 7.04
N ALA A 5 1.22 -10.52 6.28
CA ALA A 5 0.30 -11.51 5.70
C ALA A 5 -0.76 -12.08 6.68
N ASP A 6 -0.42 -12.25 7.96
CA ASP A 6 -1.36 -12.74 8.97
C ASP A 6 -2.54 -11.79 9.22
N ASN A 7 -2.31 -10.47 9.19
CA ASN A 7 -3.36 -9.48 9.36
C ASN A 7 -4.22 -9.36 8.10
N PHE A 8 -3.57 -9.41 6.93
CA PHE A 8 -4.28 -9.44 5.65
C PHE A 8 -5.23 -10.62 5.60
N ARG A 9 -4.75 -11.83 5.93
CA ARG A 9 -5.55 -13.05 5.89
C ARG A 9 -6.79 -12.98 6.77
N LYS A 10 -6.68 -12.41 7.97
CA LYS A 10 -7.84 -12.22 8.86
C LYS A 10 -8.91 -11.32 8.23
N LEU A 11 -8.48 -10.26 7.55
CA LEU A 11 -9.41 -9.37 6.87
C LEU A 11 -10.02 -10.06 5.65
N GLU A 12 -9.20 -10.77 4.86
CA GLU A 12 -9.67 -11.56 3.72
C GLU A 12 -10.70 -12.62 4.16
N ASP A 13 -10.42 -13.39 5.22
CA ASP A 13 -11.35 -14.36 5.81
C ASP A 13 -12.69 -13.68 6.20
N GLN A 14 -12.66 -12.47 6.77
CA GLN A 14 -13.88 -11.72 7.10
C GLN A 14 -14.65 -11.27 5.85
N LEU A 15 -13.95 -10.87 4.78
CA LEU A 15 -14.58 -10.50 3.51
C LEU A 15 -15.22 -11.72 2.84
N GLU A 16 -14.59 -12.89 2.95
CA GLU A 16 -15.15 -14.18 2.49
C GLU A 16 -16.40 -14.55 3.29
N GLU A 17 -16.33 -14.53 4.63
CA GLU A 17 -17.45 -14.85 5.51
C GLU A 17 -18.67 -13.95 5.27
N ASN A 18 -18.44 -12.69 4.91
CA ASN A 18 -19.50 -11.73 4.58
C ASN A 18 -19.99 -11.83 3.12
N GLY A 19 -19.43 -12.73 2.30
CA GLY A 19 -19.79 -12.92 0.89
C GLY A 19 -19.36 -11.77 -0.03
N ILE A 20 -18.48 -10.87 0.44
CA ILE A 20 -18.03 -9.71 -0.33
C ILE A 20 -17.13 -10.16 -1.49
N ILE A 21 -16.19 -11.07 -1.22
CA ILE A 21 -15.30 -11.64 -2.24
C ILE A 21 -16.11 -12.38 -3.31
N GLU A 22 -17.05 -13.24 -2.91
CA GLU A 22 -17.89 -13.98 -3.85
C GLU A 22 -18.69 -13.03 -4.76
N ASN A 23 -19.26 -11.95 -4.21
CA ASN A 23 -20.00 -10.97 -4.99
C ASN A 23 -19.10 -10.18 -5.94
N PHE A 24 -17.92 -9.77 -5.48
CA PHE A 24 -16.93 -9.10 -6.32
C PHE A 24 -16.52 -9.98 -7.51
N GLU A 25 -16.18 -11.25 -7.26
CA GLU A 25 -15.73 -12.16 -8.32
C GLU A 25 -16.83 -12.50 -9.33
N LYS A 26 -18.10 -12.55 -8.91
CA LYS A 26 -19.24 -12.72 -9.83
C LYS A 26 -19.38 -11.57 -10.82
N GLU A 27 -19.06 -10.35 -10.39
CA GLU A 27 -19.23 -9.13 -11.19
C GLU A 27 -17.98 -8.80 -12.01
N ASN A 28 -16.80 -9.05 -11.46
CA ASN A 28 -15.52 -8.55 -11.99
C ASN A 28 -14.56 -9.65 -12.45
N GLY A 29 -14.84 -10.93 -12.16
CA GLY A 29 -13.92 -12.03 -12.41
C GLY A 29 -13.04 -12.36 -11.20
N PRO A 30 -12.30 -13.49 -11.26
CA PRO A 30 -11.58 -14.04 -10.12
C PRO A 30 -10.46 -13.11 -9.64
N ILE A 31 -10.20 -13.10 -8.33
CA ILE A 31 -9.06 -12.39 -7.74
C ILE A 31 -7.76 -13.11 -8.11
N LEU A 32 -6.79 -12.36 -8.64
CA LEU A 32 -5.52 -12.89 -9.13
C LEU A 32 -4.32 -12.50 -8.24
N GLY A 33 -4.47 -11.48 -7.39
CA GLY A 33 -3.38 -11.04 -6.52
C GLY A 33 -3.85 -10.28 -5.29
N ARG A 34 -2.92 -10.14 -4.33
CA ARG A 34 -3.10 -9.38 -3.09
C ARG A 34 -2.05 -8.29 -3.01
N VAL A 35 -2.50 -7.08 -2.69
CA VAL A 35 -1.67 -5.91 -2.46
C VAL A 35 -1.99 -5.34 -1.09
N MET A 36 -0.96 -4.90 -0.37
CA MET A 36 -1.14 -4.28 0.93
C MET A 36 -0.30 -3.01 1.05
N ILE A 37 -0.96 -1.93 1.45
CA ILE A 37 -0.32 -0.66 1.80
C ILE A 37 -0.35 -0.50 3.32
N ASP A 38 0.81 -0.27 3.91
CA ASP A 38 0.99 -0.10 5.36
C ASP A 38 1.99 1.02 5.65
N LEU A 39 2.11 1.43 6.90
CA LEU A 39 3.18 2.30 7.34
C LEU A 39 4.53 1.59 7.17
N GLY A 40 5.51 2.37 6.73
CA GLY A 40 6.85 1.93 6.42
C GLY A 40 7.92 2.60 7.26
N GLU A 41 9.16 2.27 6.94
CA GLU A 41 10.36 2.90 7.49
C GLU A 41 11.27 3.36 6.36
N ILE A 42 12.01 4.44 6.56
CA ILE A 42 12.99 4.91 5.57
C ILE A 42 14.22 4.00 5.62
N PRO A 43 14.66 3.44 4.49
CA PRO A 43 15.92 2.70 4.45
C PRO A 43 17.09 3.54 4.94
N ASN A 44 17.98 2.95 5.75
CA ASN A 44 19.10 3.66 6.37
C ASN A 44 19.98 4.43 5.38
N ASN A 45 20.16 3.90 4.16
CA ASN A 45 20.94 4.52 3.09
C ASN A 45 20.24 5.72 2.44
N LEU A 46 18.92 5.86 2.59
CA LEU A 46 18.12 6.95 2.04
C LEU A 46 17.72 8.00 3.09
N ARG A 47 17.87 7.68 4.38
CA ARG A 47 17.41 8.52 5.49
C ARG A 47 17.90 9.96 5.40
N SER A 48 19.18 10.20 5.09
CA SER A 48 19.71 11.57 4.95
C SER A 48 19.16 12.34 3.74
N GLU A 49 18.76 11.64 2.68
CA GLU A 49 18.15 12.26 1.49
C GLU A 49 16.69 12.63 1.78
N VAL A 50 15.92 11.66 2.30
CA VAL A 50 14.49 11.83 2.61
C VAL A 50 14.28 12.89 3.71
N LEU A 51 15.09 12.86 4.77
CA LEU A 51 15.00 13.78 5.91
C LEU A 51 15.81 15.06 5.74
N LYS A 52 16.26 15.39 4.53
CA LYS A 52 17.13 16.56 4.30
C LYS A 52 16.54 17.87 4.83
N ASN A 53 15.22 18.04 4.70
CA ASN A 53 14.46 19.23 5.13
C ASN A 53 13.26 18.88 6.03
N HIS A 54 13.18 17.64 6.52
CA HIS A 54 12.05 17.15 7.32
C HIS A 54 12.58 16.30 8.48
N THR A 55 11.81 16.23 9.55
CA THR A 55 11.94 15.25 10.62
C THR A 55 11.03 14.05 10.35
N GLU A 56 11.25 12.94 11.05
CA GLU A 56 10.38 11.76 10.95
C GLU A 56 8.95 12.03 11.44
N GLU A 57 8.79 13.01 12.32
CA GLU A 57 7.47 13.40 12.85
C GLU A 57 6.67 14.20 11.82
N GLU A 58 7.32 14.83 10.83
CA GLU A 58 6.72 15.69 9.80
C GLU A 58 6.29 14.91 8.55
N ILE A 59 6.57 13.60 8.46
CA ILE A 59 6.30 12.80 7.25
C ILE A 59 5.53 11.51 7.56
N TYR A 60 4.71 11.09 6.62
CA TYR A 60 4.24 9.71 6.54
C TYR A 60 5.20 8.90 5.66
N VAL A 61 5.45 7.65 6.06
CA VAL A 61 6.17 6.68 5.22
C VAL A 61 5.21 5.53 4.96
N PHE A 62 5.02 5.20 3.69
CA PHE A 62 4.17 4.12 3.24
C PHE A 62 4.98 3.09 2.48
N ASP A 63 4.71 1.82 2.76
CA ASP A 63 5.20 0.69 1.98
C ASP A 63 4.02 -0.02 1.31
N CYS A 64 4.20 -0.38 0.05
CA CYS A 64 3.32 -1.28 -0.68
C CYS A 64 4.00 -2.63 -0.90
N SER A 65 3.28 -3.71 -0.64
CA SER A 65 3.74 -5.09 -0.84
C SER A 65 2.76 -5.90 -1.67
N PHE A 66 3.27 -6.90 -2.36
CA PHE A 66 2.51 -7.78 -3.24
C PHE A 66 2.73 -9.24 -2.84
N ASP A 67 1.73 -10.09 -3.08
CA ASP A 67 1.91 -11.54 -2.99
C ASP A 67 2.63 -12.13 -4.22
N PHE A 68 2.73 -11.38 -5.32
CA PHE A 68 3.42 -11.78 -6.57
C PHE A 68 4.75 -11.05 -6.85
N TYR A 69 5.16 -10.08 -6.04
CA TYR A 69 6.52 -9.51 -6.06
C TYR A 69 7.18 -9.64 -4.70
N ASP A 70 8.48 -9.92 -4.69
CA ASP A 70 9.32 -9.93 -3.48
C ASP A 70 10.04 -8.59 -3.27
N ILE A 71 9.37 -7.48 -3.56
CA ILE A 71 9.83 -6.11 -3.36
C ILE A 71 8.76 -5.29 -2.64
N LEU A 72 9.21 -4.42 -1.72
CA LEU A 72 8.41 -3.33 -1.19
C LEU A 72 8.63 -2.07 -2.02
N ILE A 73 7.55 -1.38 -2.38
CA ILE A 73 7.62 -0.04 -2.95
C ILE A 73 7.38 0.97 -1.82
N GLY A 74 8.37 1.80 -1.52
CA GLY A 74 8.31 2.76 -0.43
C GLY A 74 8.22 4.21 -0.91
N MET A 75 7.48 5.03 -0.18
CA MET A 75 7.33 6.46 -0.45
C MET A 75 7.15 7.25 0.84
N ALA A 76 7.73 8.44 0.90
CA ALA A 76 7.52 9.40 1.99
C ALA A 76 6.75 10.63 1.51
N ILE A 77 5.80 11.07 2.31
CA ILE A 77 4.87 12.18 2.05
C ILE A 77 4.93 13.16 3.23
N ASP A 78 5.01 14.45 2.94
CA ASP A 78 4.93 15.51 3.95
C ASP A 78 3.52 15.60 4.55
N LYS A 79 3.40 15.69 5.87
CA LYS A 79 2.09 15.64 6.56
C LYS A 79 1.24 16.90 6.38
N ASP A 80 1.85 18.04 6.06
CA ASP A 80 1.16 19.32 5.97
C ASP A 80 0.73 19.62 4.53
N THR A 81 1.63 19.40 3.58
CA THR A 81 1.46 19.68 2.16
C THR A 81 0.90 18.49 1.38
N PHE A 82 1.10 17.27 1.90
CA PHE A 82 0.81 16.01 1.21
C PHE A 82 1.57 15.84 -0.12
N GLU A 83 2.70 16.53 -0.26
CA GLU A 83 3.59 16.37 -1.39
C GLU A 83 4.64 15.27 -1.12
N PRO A 84 5.13 14.59 -2.17
CA PRO A 84 6.24 13.66 -2.04
C PRO A 84 7.51 14.36 -1.54
N VAL A 85 8.13 13.86 -0.47
CA VAL A 85 9.41 14.42 0.02
C VAL A 85 10.63 13.79 -0.63
N SER A 86 10.42 12.70 -1.40
CA SER A 86 11.48 11.96 -2.09
C SER A 86 10.92 11.17 -3.26
N LYS A 87 11.82 10.57 -4.05
CA LYS A 87 11.44 9.57 -5.05
C LYS A 87 11.02 8.27 -4.37
N ILE A 88 10.26 7.47 -5.10
CA ILE A 88 9.94 6.09 -4.70
C ILE A 88 11.23 5.28 -4.61
N TRP A 89 11.31 4.39 -3.61
CA TRP A 89 12.38 3.42 -3.45
C TRP A 89 11.86 1.99 -3.42
N PHE A 90 12.78 1.05 -3.62
CA PHE A 90 12.49 -0.39 -3.59
C PHE A 90 13.31 -1.06 -2.51
N THR A 91 12.67 -1.94 -1.75
CA THR A 91 13.34 -2.78 -0.76
C THR A 91 13.11 -4.25 -1.10
N GLU A 92 14.17 -4.96 -1.48
CA GLU A 92 14.13 -6.40 -1.75
C GLU A 92 13.75 -7.19 -0.48
N GLN A 93 12.79 -8.10 -0.62
CA GLN A 93 12.39 -9.05 0.41
C GLN A 93 13.01 -10.44 0.18
N ALA A 94 13.54 -10.68 -1.02
CA ALA A 94 14.30 -11.87 -1.41
C ALA A 94 15.49 -11.47 -2.28
N GLU A 95 16.57 -12.25 -2.27
CA GLU A 95 17.76 -11.95 -3.07
C GLU A 95 17.44 -11.92 -4.57
N ASN A 96 17.81 -10.84 -5.25
CA ASN A 96 17.58 -10.63 -6.69
C ASN A 96 16.09 -10.57 -7.05
N ALA A 97 15.27 -10.01 -6.17
CA ALA A 97 13.86 -9.80 -6.45
C ALA A 97 13.66 -8.91 -7.69
N GLU A 98 12.71 -9.30 -8.54
CA GLU A 98 12.37 -8.55 -9.75
C GLU A 98 11.65 -7.26 -9.39
N HIS A 99 12.10 -6.16 -10.00
CA HIS A 99 11.47 -4.87 -9.82
C HIS A 99 10.07 -4.87 -10.44
N PRO A 100 9.06 -4.31 -9.74
CA PRO A 100 7.73 -4.20 -10.30
C PRO A 100 7.70 -3.27 -11.50
N ASP A 101 6.88 -3.63 -12.49
CA ASP A 101 6.60 -2.79 -13.64
C ASP A 101 6.00 -1.43 -13.24
N GLU A 102 6.15 -0.43 -14.11
CA GLU A 102 5.68 0.95 -13.88
C GLU A 102 4.17 1.01 -13.53
N VAL A 103 3.38 0.08 -14.06
CA VAL A 103 1.94 -0.01 -13.77
C VAL A 103 1.67 -0.22 -12.27
N TRP A 104 2.47 -1.03 -11.58
CA TRP A 104 2.31 -1.30 -10.15
C TRP A 104 2.81 -0.15 -9.27
N ILE A 105 3.82 0.58 -9.74
CA ILE A 105 4.26 1.82 -9.11
C ILE A 105 3.15 2.86 -9.18
N LYS A 106 2.54 3.02 -10.36
CA LYS A 106 1.42 3.93 -10.57
C LYS A 106 0.21 3.54 -9.73
N PHE A 107 -0.15 2.26 -9.73
CA PHE A 107 -1.24 1.71 -8.91
C PHE A 107 -1.06 2.08 -7.43
N PHE A 108 0.14 1.89 -6.88
CA PHE A 108 0.44 2.27 -5.50
C PHE A 108 0.18 3.76 -5.22
N VAL A 109 0.66 4.66 -6.08
CA VAL A 109 0.49 6.10 -5.91
C VAL A 109 -0.98 6.51 -6.00
N GLU A 110 -1.74 5.91 -6.92
CA GLU A 110 -3.19 6.15 -7.07
C GLU A 110 -3.94 5.69 -5.82
N MET A 111 -3.66 4.48 -5.33
CA MET A 111 -4.28 3.94 -4.12
C MET A 111 -3.99 4.78 -2.87
N LEU A 112 -2.75 5.27 -2.72
CA LEU A 112 -2.41 6.22 -1.66
C LEU A 112 -3.22 7.51 -1.77
N ALA A 113 -3.28 8.11 -2.95
CA ALA A 113 -3.97 9.37 -3.17
C ALA A 113 -5.47 9.26 -2.89
N GLU A 114 -6.11 8.20 -3.37
CA GLU A 114 -7.56 8.02 -3.34
C GLU A 114 -8.09 7.49 -2.01
N ASN A 115 -7.35 6.61 -1.32
CA ASN A 115 -7.84 5.92 -0.13
C ASN A 115 -7.22 6.41 1.18
N ILE A 116 -6.08 7.11 1.13
CA ILE A 116 -5.35 7.55 2.33
C ILE A 116 -5.23 9.08 2.36
N LEU A 117 -4.62 9.70 1.35
CA LEU A 117 -4.36 11.13 1.38
C LEU A 117 -5.64 11.97 1.26
N SER A 118 -6.63 11.49 0.49
CA SER A 118 -7.94 12.15 0.36
C SER A 118 -8.68 12.26 1.70
N VAL A 119 -8.71 11.17 2.49
CA VAL A 119 -9.40 11.12 3.79
C VAL A 119 -8.66 11.90 4.86
N ILE A 120 -7.32 11.85 4.89
CA ILE A 120 -6.53 12.66 5.83
C ILE A 120 -6.75 14.15 5.55
N LYS A 121 -6.76 14.56 4.27
CA LYS A 121 -7.06 15.95 3.89
C LYS A 121 -8.46 16.41 4.30
N ALA A 122 -9.42 15.50 4.36
CA ALA A 122 -10.76 15.77 4.87
C ALA A 122 -10.84 15.87 6.40
N GLY A 123 -9.72 15.63 7.11
CA GLY A 123 -9.66 15.61 8.58
C GLY A 123 -10.18 14.29 9.18
N GLU A 124 -10.33 13.26 8.35
CA GLU A 124 -10.74 11.93 8.78
C GLU A 124 -9.52 11.08 9.13
N GLY A 125 -9.69 10.16 10.08
CA GLY A 125 -8.67 9.14 10.33
C GLY A 125 -8.58 8.17 9.14
N PHE A 126 -7.38 7.69 8.83
CA PHE A 126 -7.18 6.66 7.82
C PHE A 126 -6.90 5.32 8.49
N GLY A 127 -7.46 4.25 7.94
CA GLY A 127 -7.23 2.89 8.39
C GLY A 127 -6.03 2.28 7.69
N ILE A 128 -5.17 1.61 8.45
CA ILE A 128 -4.00 0.88 7.98
C ILE A 128 -4.00 -0.50 8.66
N PRO A 129 -3.59 -1.59 7.98
CA PRO A 129 -3.17 -1.64 6.57
C PRO A 129 -4.36 -1.56 5.61
N VAL A 130 -4.16 -0.93 4.45
CA VAL A 130 -5.12 -1.02 3.34
C VAL A 130 -4.87 -2.32 2.60
N CYS A 131 -5.87 -3.19 2.56
CA CYS A 131 -5.81 -4.47 1.87
C CYS A 131 -6.55 -4.37 0.55
N ILE A 132 -5.90 -4.81 -0.52
CA ILE A 132 -6.44 -4.67 -1.86
C ILE A 132 -6.34 -6.02 -2.57
N LEU A 133 -7.49 -6.49 -3.05
CA LEU A 133 -7.61 -7.71 -3.83
C LEU A 133 -7.78 -7.30 -5.29
N VAL A 134 -6.91 -7.79 -6.16
CA VAL A 134 -6.84 -7.33 -7.56
C VAL A 134 -7.07 -8.45 -8.55
N ASN A 135 -7.64 -8.10 -9.69
CA ASN A 135 -7.59 -8.91 -10.91
C ASN A 135 -7.07 -8.04 -12.07
N ASP A 136 -7.19 -8.51 -13.32
CA ASP A 136 -6.62 -7.80 -14.48
C ASP A 136 -7.24 -6.42 -14.73
N ASP A 137 -8.49 -6.20 -14.31
CA ASP A 137 -9.30 -5.04 -14.69
C ASP A 137 -9.92 -4.27 -13.51
N SER A 138 -9.95 -4.87 -12.32
CA SER A 138 -10.66 -4.35 -11.14
C SER A 138 -9.93 -4.66 -9.83
N GLU A 139 -10.20 -3.81 -8.84
CA GLU A 139 -9.73 -3.94 -7.47
C GLU A 139 -10.88 -3.86 -6.45
N LEU A 140 -10.74 -4.63 -5.37
CA LEU A 140 -11.55 -4.53 -4.17
C LEU A 140 -10.66 -3.99 -3.04
N VAL A 141 -10.95 -2.77 -2.60
CA VAL A 141 -10.23 -2.10 -1.52
C VAL A 141 -10.96 -2.31 -0.19
N ALA A 142 -10.26 -2.84 0.80
CA ALA A 142 -10.75 -3.02 2.16
C ALA A 142 -9.84 -2.29 3.14
N VAL A 143 -10.41 -1.28 3.81
CA VAL A 143 -9.73 -0.47 4.83
C VAL A 143 -10.29 -0.85 6.20
N PRO A 144 -9.45 -1.10 7.22
CA PRO A 144 -9.91 -1.30 8.58
C PRO A 144 -10.69 -0.07 9.05
N SER A 145 -11.92 -0.27 9.51
CA SER A 145 -12.67 0.78 10.20
C SER A 145 -11.95 1.14 11.50
N ALA A 146 -11.61 2.43 11.68
CA ALA A 146 -10.96 2.99 12.85
C ALA A 146 -11.79 2.87 14.14
#